data_AF-A0A355F293-F1
#
_entry.id   AF-A0A355F293-F1
#
_cell.length_a   1.000
_cell.length_b   1.000
_cell.length_c   1.000
_cell.angle_alpha   90.00
_cell.angle_beta   90.00
_cell.angle_gamma   90.00
#
_symmetry.space_group_name_H-M   'P 1'
#
loop_
_entity.id
_entity.type
_entity.pdbx_description
1 polymer ?
#
loop_
_entity_poly.entity_id
_entity_poly.type
_entity_poly.pdbx_seq_one_letter_code
_entity_poly.pdbx_strand_id
1 'polypeptide(L)'
;QLTANVNINLTCNAFWNGSTVNFYRSGGGCSNTGEIAAVFLHEWGHGMDANSGGAASDKGTGEAVGDTFAFLETKTSCIGKNFQPGVNCYNCTACTGVRDVKEFSLQGTRTIAKPSTVADNNGINCDRYSCPYFQLVFIGAYQGPMGYEGHCESYIASSANWDLAQSLIARYGTTAGWAAMDAIWYKSLTPSKSAYRVVSGGKCNPAATVDGCGANNWYTVYLTADDNDGNLANGTPNACRIWDAFNAHGIACGARPTCTA
;
A
#
# COMPACT_ATOMS: atom_id res chain seq x y z
N GLN A 1 1.53 -24.77 7.23
CA GLN A 1 2.34 -24.89 5.98
C GLN A 1 1.76 -23.92 4.97
N LEU A 2 2.59 -23.18 4.23
CA LEU A 2 2.14 -22.37 3.09
C LEU A 2 2.43 -23.14 1.80
N THR A 3 1.41 -23.40 0.99
CA THR A 3 1.57 -24.05 -0.32
C THR A 3 1.77 -23.00 -1.40
N ALA A 4 2.80 -23.17 -2.22
CA ALA A 4 3.09 -22.34 -3.39
C ALA A 4 2.93 -23.15 -4.68
N ASN A 5 1.99 -22.74 -5.53
CA ASN A 5 1.77 -23.34 -6.84
C ASN A 5 2.49 -22.51 -7.89
N VAL A 6 3.48 -23.08 -8.56
CA VAL A 6 4.30 -22.38 -9.58
C VAL A 6 4.04 -22.93 -10.98
N ASN A 7 4.43 -22.18 -12.01
CA ASN A 7 4.30 -22.56 -13.42
C ASN A 7 2.86 -22.88 -13.86
N ILE A 8 1.85 -22.20 -13.28
CA ILE A 8 0.47 -22.31 -13.74
C ILE A 8 0.41 -21.83 -15.21
N ASN A 9 -0.33 -22.56 -16.04
CA ASN A 9 -0.44 -22.36 -17.50
C ASN A 9 -1.28 -21.12 -17.90
N LEU A 10 -0.98 -19.99 -17.28
CA LEU A 10 -1.50 -18.64 -17.52
C LEU A 10 -0.31 -17.66 -17.50
N THR A 11 -0.53 -16.37 -17.72
CA THR A 11 0.55 -15.38 -17.85
C THR A 11 0.18 -14.05 -17.23
N CYS A 12 1.19 -13.25 -16.84
CA CYS A 12 1.03 -11.86 -16.37
C CYS A 12 0.14 -11.69 -15.12
N ASN A 13 0.15 -12.65 -14.20
CA ASN A 13 -0.52 -12.47 -12.90
C ASN A 13 0.08 -13.38 -11.82
N ALA A 14 -0.27 -13.10 -10.57
CA ALA A 14 -0.13 -13.97 -9.43
C ALA A 14 -1.35 -13.74 -8.52
N PHE A 15 -1.63 -14.67 -7.60
CA PHE A 15 -2.70 -14.45 -6.65
C PHE A 15 -2.60 -15.32 -5.39
N TRP A 16 -3.00 -14.74 -4.26
CA TRP A 16 -3.47 -15.44 -3.08
C TRP A 16 -4.95 -15.82 -3.22
N ASN A 17 -5.32 -17.06 -2.89
CA ASN A 17 -6.70 -17.54 -3.02
C ASN A 17 -7.43 -17.77 -1.68
N GLY A 18 -6.84 -17.37 -0.57
CA GLY A 18 -7.33 -17.70 0.78
C GLY A 18 -6.64 -18.90 1.43
N SER A 19 -5.85 -19.68 0.69
CA SER A 19 -5.12 -20.84 1.22
C SER A 19 -3.74 -21.10 0.60
N THR A 20 -3.53 -20.73 -0.67
CA THR A 20 -2.28 -20.92 -1.39
C THR A 20 -1.86 -19.64 -2.12
N VAL A 21 -0.55 -19.50 -2.33
CA VAL A 21 0.01 -18.52 -3.27
C VAL A 21 0.21 -19.17 -4.63
N ASN A 22 -0.13 -18.48 -5.71
CA ASN A 22 -0.25 -19.04 -7.05
C ASN A 22 0.46 -18.17 -8.08
N PHE A 23 1.35 -18.76 -8.86
CA PHE A 23 2.26 -18.06 -9.76
C PHE A 23 2.20 -18.60 -11.18
N TYR A 24 2.17 -17.68 -12.14
CA TYR A 24 2.00 -17.93 -13.56
C TYR A 24 3.36 -18.03 -14.25
N ARG A 25 3.44 -18.84 -15.31
CA ARG A 25 4.63 -18.94 -16.14
C ARG A 25 4.91 -17.63 -16.90
N SER A 26 6.13 -17.51 -17.44
CA SER A 26 6.46 -16.44 -18.37
C SER A 26 5.59 -16.49 -19.65
N GLY A 27 5.32 -15.32 -20.22
CA GLY A 27 4.52 -15.16 -21.44
C GLY A 27 3.70 -13.86 -21.42
N GLY A 28 3.10 -13.50 -22.55
CA GLY A 28 2.34 -12.25 -22.67
C GLY A 28 3.16 -10.97 -22.45
N GLY A 29 4.49 -11.05 -22.54
CA GLY A 29 5.42 -9.97 -22.21
C GLY A 29 5.85 -9.92 -20.74
N CYS A 30 5.36 -10.83 -19.89
CA CYS A 30 5.73 -10.89 -18.48
C CYS A 30 6.70 -12.04 -18.16
N SER A 31 7.55 -11.80 -17.16
CA SER A 31 8.40 -12.83 -16.56
C SER A 31 7.57 -13.87 -15.78
N ASN A 32 8.18 -15.00 -15.42
CA ASN A 32 7.58 -15.98 -14.53
C ASN A 32 7.36 -15.35 -13.16
N THR A 33 6.11 -15.27 -12.69
CA THR A 33 5.80 -14.54 -11.45
C THR A 33 6.30 -15.25 -10.20
N GLY A 34 6.62 -16.55 -10.29
CA GLY A 34 7.23 -17.32 -9.21
C GLY A 34 8.72 -17.04 -9.02
N GLU A 35 9.36 -16.33 -9.96
CA GLU A 35 10.78 -15.97 -9.92
C GLU A 35 11.00 -14.53 -9.43
N ILE A 36 9.93 -13.80 -9.11
CA ILE A 36 9.99 -12.38 -8.72
C ILE A 36 9.68 -12.26 -7.23
N ALA A 37 10.71 -12.02 -6.41
CA ALA A 37 10.58 -11.99 -4.94
C ALA A 37 9.49 -11.04 -4.44
N ALA A 38 9.42 -9.81 -4.96
CA ALA A 38 8.40 -8.84 -4.55
C ALA A 38 6.97 -9.27 -4.92
N VAL A 39 6.77 -10.03 -6.01
CA VAL A 39 5.43 -10.57 -6.34
C VAL A 39 5.07 -11.69 -5.37
N PHE A 40 6.01 -12.58 -5.03
CA PHE A 40 5.79 -13.57 -3.99
C PHE A 40 5.40 -12.94 -2.64
N LEU A 41 6.15 -11.92 -2.23
CA LEU A 41 5.94 -11.23 -0.95
C LEU A 41 4.60 -10.48 -0.92
N HIS A 42 4.17 -9.92 -2.05
CA HIS A 42 2.86 -9.29 -2.20
C HIS A 42 1.73 -10.30 -1.94
N GLU A 43 1.75 -11.45 -2.63
CA GLU A 43 0.73 -12.49 -2.46
C GLU A 43 0.76 -13.09 -1.06
N TRP A 44 1.95 -13.26 -0.49
CA TRP A 44 2.09 -13.71 0.88
C TRP A 44 1.52 -12.68 1.89
N GLY A 45 1.69 -11.38 1.61
CA GLY A 45 1.13 -10.29 2.39
C GLY A 45 -0.40 -10.36 2.51
N HIS A 46 -1.10 -10.67 1.41
CA HIS A 46 -2.55 -10.94 1.46
C HIS A 46 -2.89 -12.11 2.39
N GLY A 47 -2.09 -13.18 2.34
CA GLY A 47 -2.26 -14.34 3.22
C GLY A 47 -2.03 -14.00 4.69
N MET A 48 -1.03 -13.19 5.01
CA MET A 48 -0.78 -12.76 6.38
C MET A 48 -1.91 -11.89 6.92
N ASP A 49 -2.38 -10.92 6.14
CA ASP A 49 -3.48 -10.03 6.54
C ASP A 49 -4.75 -10.83 6.82
N ALA A 50 -5.08 -11.77 5.94
CA ALA A 50 -6.22 -12.68 6.12
C ALA A 50 -6.12 -13.55 7.39
N ASN A 51 -4.91 -13.88 7.86
CA ASN A 51 -4.68 -14.79 8.98
C ASN A 51 -4.18 -14.10 10.27
N SER A 52 -4.13 -12.77 10.30
CA SER A 52 -3.76 -11.99 11.50
C SER A 52 -5.00 -11.34 12.11
N GLY A 53 -5.29 -10.09 11.75
CA GLY A 53 -6.51 -9.37 12.14
C GLY A 53 -7.73 -9.71 11.29
N GLY A 54 -7.54 -10.48 10.22
CA GLY A 54 -8.52 -10.64 9.14
C GLY A 54 -8.37 -9.55 8.10
N ALA A 55 -8.63 -9.93 6.84
CA ALA A 55 -8.30 -9.13 5.67
C ALA A 55 -8.85 -7.71 5.70
N ALA A 56 -8.16 -6.79 5.02
CA ALA A 56 -8.61 -5.43 4.81
C ALA A 56 -10.06 -5.37 4.29
N SER A 57 -10.80 -4.36 4.73
CA SER A 57 -12.23 -4.18 4.44
C SER A 57 -12.52 -3.78 2.99
N ASP A 58 -11.49 -3.40 2.24
CA ASP A 58 -11.55 -2.96 0.86
C ASP A 58 -10.29 -3.44 0.11
N LYS A 59 -10.37 -3.49 -1.21
CA LYS A 59 -9.30 -4.06 -2.04
C LYS A 59 -8.15 -3.09 -2.23
N GLY A 60 -8.39 -1.77 -2.19
CA GLY A 60 -7.31 -0.78 -2.27
C GLY A 60 -6.33 -0.88 -1.09
N THR A 61 -6.86 -1.03 0.12
CA THR A 61 -6.05 -1.29 1.31
C THR A 61 -5.40 -2.66 1.23
N GLY A 62 -6.13 -3.70 0.82
CA GLY A 62 -5.57 -5.05 0.67
C GLY A 62 -4.38 -5.12 -0.29
N GLU A 63 -4.43 -4.37 -1.39
CA GLU A 63 -3.31 -4.22 -2.32
C GLU A 63 -2.14 -3.45 -1.70
N ALA A 64 -2.42 -2.40 -0.92
CA ALA A 64 -1.38 -1.66 -0.23
C ALA A 64 -0.68 -2.47 0.86
N VAL A 65 -1.38 -3.43 1.48
CA VAL A 65 -0.78 -4.43 2.36
C VAL A 65 0.28 -5.24 1.61
N GLY A 66 -0.07 -5.80 0.45
CA GLY A 66 0.86 -6.58 -0.37
C GLY A 66 2.09 -5.77 -0.77
N ASP A 67 1.88 -4.54 -1.26
CA ASP A 67 2.96 -3.61 -1.63
C ASP A 67 3.88 -3.32 -0.43
N THR A 68 3.29 -3.08 0.75
CA THR A 68 4.04 -2.76 1.97
C THR A 68 4.91 -3.93 2.41
N PHE A 69 4.40 -5.16 2.43
CA PHE A 69 5.23 -6.33 2.69
C PHE A 69 6.34 -6.49 1.67
N ALA A 70 6.04 -6.30 0.39
CA ALA A 70 7.02 -6.45 -0.66
C ALA A 70 8.20 -5.48 -0.48
N PHE A 71 7.95 -4.18 -0.26
CA PHE A 71 9.06 -3.22 -0.08
C PHE A 71 9.71 -3.30 1.29
N LEU A 72 9.00 -3.73 2.35
CA LEU A 72 9.64 -3.95 3.66
C LEU A 72 10.66 -5.08 3.60
N GLU A 73 10.43 -6.15 2.84
CA GLU A 73 11.41 -7.23 2.75
C GLU A 73 12.49 -6.96 1.70
N THR A 74 12.12 -6.35 0.57
CA THR A 74 13.06 -6.11 -0.54
C THR A 74 13.83 -4.79 -0.45
N LYS A 75 13.39 -3.87 0.43
CA LYS A 75 13.96 -2.53 0.63
C LYS A 75 14.02 -1.70 -0.68
N THR A 76 13.12 -1.95 -1.63
CA THR A 76 13.01 -1.24 -2.92
C THR A 76 11.59 -0.75 -3.17
N SER A 77 11.44 0.43 -3.78
CA SER A 77 10.15 1.01 -4.13
C SER A 77 9.52 0.39 -5.39
N CYS A 78 10.36 -0.16 -6.29
CA CYS A 78 9.90 -0.83 -7.50
C CYS A 78 9.36 -2.22 -7.16
N ILE A 79 8.03 -2.34 -7.06
CA ILE A 79 7.35 -3.57 -6.70
C ILE A 79 7.34 -4.51 -7.90
N GLY A 80 7.92 -5.68 -7.72
CA GLY A 80 7.95 -6.73 -8.74
C GLY A 80 8.93 -6.44 -9.89
N LYS A 81 10.04 -5.74 -9.66
CA LYS A 81 11.05 -5.42 -10.70
C LYS A 81 11.26 -6.60 -11.68
N ASN A 82 11.27 -6.29 -12.98
CA ASN A 82 11.33 -7.25 -14.08
C ASN A 82 10.04 -8.07 -14.31
N PHE A 83 8.90 -7.64 -13.75
CA PHE A 83 7.59 -8.19 -14.10
C PHE A 83 7.32 -8.10 -15.60
N GLN A 84 7.59 -6.94 -16.21
CA GLN A 84 7.66 -6.78 -17.66
C GLN A 84 9.07 -6.36 -18.08
N PRO A 85 9.93 -7.31 -18.51
CA PRO A 85 11.31 -7.01 -18.88
C PRO A 85 11.40 -5.87 -19.91
N GLY A 86 12.14 -4.81 -19.56
CA GLY A 86 12.39 -3.66 -20.43
C GLY A 86 11.20 -2.70 -20.63
N VAL A 87 10.06 -2.94 -19.99
CA VAL A 87 8.88 -2.08 -20.07
C VAL A 87 8.64 -1.45 -18.71
N ASN A 88 8.63 -0.12 -18.66
CA ASN A 88 8.32 0.59 -17.42
C ASN A 88 6.86 0.37 -17.02
N CYS A 89 6.60 0.27 -15.72
CA CYS A 89 5.24 0.33 -15.19
C CYS A 89 4.55 1.65 -15.54
N TYR A 90 3.22 1.65 -15.42
CA TYR A 90 2.42 2.83 -15.75
C TYR A 90 2.90 4.09 -15.01
N ASN A 91 3.17 5.17 -15.75
CA ASN A 91 3.71 6.44 -15.26
C ASN A 91 5.06 6.35 -14.50
N CYS A 92 5.73 5.21 -14.52
CA CYS A 92 7.04 5.02 -13.91
C CYS A 92 8.18 5.53 -14.81
N THR A 93 9.25 6.02 -14.19
CA THR A 93 10.45 6.51 -14.90
C THR A 93 11.47 5.40 -15.22
N ALA A 94 11.66 4.44 -14.31
CA ALA A 94 12.69 3.40 -14.46
C ALA A 94 12.27 1.99 -13.98
N CYS A 95 11.18 1.87 -13.21
CA CYS A 95 10.76 0.60 -12.67
C CYS A 95 10.09 -0.28 -13.75
N THR A 96 10.65 -1.46 -13.99
CA THR A 96 10.09 -2.49 -14.90
C THR A 96 9.20 -3.52 -14.18
N GLY A 97 8.72 -3.14 -12.99
CA GLY A 97 7.86 -3.98 -12.16
C GLY A 97 6.38 -3.79 -12.48
N VAL A 98 5.54 -4.16 -11.52
CA VAL A 98 4.09 -3.90 -11.57
C VAL A 98 3.83 -2.40 -11.31
N ARG A 99 4.59 -1.81 -10.39
CA ARG A 99 4.44 -0.43 -9.93
C ARG A 99 5.69 0.11 -9.22
N ASP A 100 5.78 1.43 -9.07
CA ASP A 100 6.77 2.08 -8.22
C ASP A 100 6.09 3.01 -7.20
N VAL A 101 6.18 2.65 -5.91
CA VAL A 101 5.52 3.42 -4.84
C VAL A 101 6.26 4.73 -4.53
N LYS A 102 7.55 4.84 -4.86
CA LYS A 102 8.32 6.07 -4.66
C LYS A 102 7.89 7.14 -5.65
N GLU A 103 7.56 6.75 -6.88
CA GLU A 103 7.28 7.69 -7.97
C GLU A 103 6.12 8.64 -7.64
N PHE A 104 5.17 8.18 -6.82
CA PHE A 104 3.99 8.94 -6.38
C PHE A 104 4.04 9.34 -4.89
N SER A 105 5.23 9.29 -4.29
CA SER A 105 5.52 9.70 -2.91
C SER A 105 6.21 11.08 -2.87
N LEU A 106 6.52 11.60 -1.69
CA LEU A 106 7.32 12.82 -1.49
C LEU A 106 8.72 12.75 -2.13
N GLN A 107 9.22 11.55 -2.46
CA GLN A 107 10.53 11.35 -3.09
C GLN A 107 10.46 11.15 -4.62
N GLY A 108 9.25 11.12 -5.18
CA GLY A 108 8.98 10.89 -6.59
C GLY A 108 8.94 12.16 -7.43
N THR A 109 8.72 12.00 -8.73
CA THR A 109 8.58 13.13 -9.67
C THR A 109 7.16 13.31 -10.20
N ARG A 110 6.26 12.36 -9.90
CA ARG A 110 4.85 12.42 -10.31
C ARG A 110 4.00 13.18 -9.31
N THR A 111 2.77 13.46 -9.71
CA THR A 111 1.77 13.98 -8.77
C THR A 111 1.61 12.98 -7.62
N ILE A 112 1.78 13.46 -6.38
CA ILE A 112 1.63 12.64 -5.17
C ILE A 112 0.27 11.94 -5.17
N ALA A 113 0.27 10.65 -4.86
CA ALA A 113 -0.95 9.84 -4.79
C ALA A 113 -1.79 10.24 -3.58
N LYS A 114 -2.91 10.94 -3.78
CA LYS A 114 -3.87 11.26 -2.73
C LYS A 114 -5.29 11.30 -3.28
N PRO A 115 -6.33 11.27 -2.42
CA PRO A 115 -7.73 11.29 -2.86
C PRO A 115 -8.05 12.38 -3.88
N SER A 116 -7.53 13.60 -3.70
CA SER A 116 -7.79 14.73 -4.58
C SER A 116 -7.06 14.69 -5.92
N THR A 117 -6.07 13.81 -6.08
CA THR A 117 -5.26 13.62 -7.29
C THR A 117 -5.41 12.21 -7.87
N VAL A 118 -6.37 11.43 -7.38
CA VAL A 118 -6.60 10.03 -7.79
C VAL A 118 -6.85 9.88 -9.29
N ALA A 119 -7.37 10.93 -9.93
CA ALA A 119 -7.66 11.00 -11.37
C ALA A 119 -6.67 11.90 -12.15
N ASP A 120 -5.53 12.28 -11.56
CA ASP A 120 -4.54 13.10 -12.25
C ASP A 120 -3.77 12.25 -13.29
N ASN A 121 -3.74 12.71 -14.55
CA ASN A 121 -3.00 12.10 -15.64
C ASN A 121 -1.48 12.05 -15.41
N ASN A 122 -0.92 12.99 -14.66
CA ASN A 122 0.49 12.96 -14.23
C ASN A 122 0.67 12.24 -12.87
N GLY A 123 -0.41 11.76 -12.27
CA GLY A 123 -0.40 10.93 -11.07
C GLY A 123 -0.71 9.47 -11.38
N ILE A 124 -1.45 8.84 -10.47
CA ILE A 124 -1.81 7.42 -10.55
C ILE A 124 -2.90 7.14 -11.61
N ASN A 125 -3.67 8.17 -12.00
CA ASN A 125 -4.67 8.14 -13.08
C ASN A 125 -5.61 6.93 -12.97
N CYS A 126 -6.35 6.83 -11.87
CA CYS A 126 -7.25 5.70 -11.63
C CYS A 126 -8.58 5.79 -12.37
N ASP A 127 -8.92 6.95 -12.91
CA ASP A 127 -10.05 7.14 -13.84
C ASP A 127 -9.76 6.62 -15.25
N ARG A 128 -8.54 6.14 -15.54
CA ARG A 128 -8.28 5.27 -16.70
C ARG A 128 -9.08 3.96 -16.67
N TYR A 129 -9.57 3.58 -15.50
CA TYR A 129 -10.51 2.49 -15.30
C TYR A 129 -11.91 3.04 -14.99
N SER A 130 -12.94 2.24 -15.21
CA SER A 130 -14.31 2.61 -14.85
C SER A 130 -14.44 2.85 -13.34
N CYS A 131 -15.12 3.92 -12.94
CA CYS A 131 -15.53 4.12 -11.55
C CYS A 131 -17.08 4.23 -11.47
N PRO A 132 -17.76 3.41 -10.64
CA PRO A 132 -17.19 2.42 -9.72
C PRO A 132 -16.61 1.22 -10.46
N TYR A 133 -15.48 0.70 -9.98
CA TYR A 133 -14.81 -0.41 -10.65
C TYR A 133 -15.44 -1.77 -10.29
N PHE A 134 -16.20 -2.37 -11.20
CA PHE A 134 -16.93 -3.62 -10.91
C PHE A 134 -16.30 -4.87 -11.53
N GLN A 135 -15.22 -4.78 -12.30
CA GLN A 135 -14.61 -5.98 -12.87
C GLN A 135 -14.01 -6.89 -11.78
N LEU A 136 -13.91 -8.19 -12.08
CA LEU A 136 -13.65 -9.30 -11.13
C LEU A 136 -14.84 -9.68 -10.23
N VAL A 137 -16.07 -9.39 -10.67
CA VAL A 137 -17.39 -9.62 -9.99
C VAL A 137 -17.52 -10.95 -9.25
N PHE A 138 -16.90 -12.05 -9.75
CA PHE A 138 -16.98 -13.38 -9.13
C PHE A 138 -16.34 -13.47 -7.73
N ILE A 139 -15.59 -12.44 -7.30
CA ILE A 139 -15.00 -12.29 -5.96
C ILE A 139 -15.41 -10.98 -5.26
N GLY A 140 -16.41 -10.26 -5.79
CA GLY A 140 -16.82 -8.93 -5.35
C GLY A 140 -16.20 -7.79 -6.16
N ALA A 141 -16.64 -6.54 -5.93
CA ALA A 141 -16.10 -5.37 -6.61
C ALA A 141 -14.65 -5.11 -6.17
N TYR A 142 -13.70 -5.09 -7.10
CA TYR A 142 -12.28 -4.88 -6.81
C TYR A 142 -11.96 -3.40 -6.61
N GLN A 143 -12.46 -2.82 -5.51
CA GLN A 143 -12.45 -1.38 -5.27
C GLN A 143 -11.72 -0.99 -3.99
N GLY A 144 -11.08 0.18 -4.01
CA GLY A 144 -10.67 0.88 -2.79
C GLY A 144 -11.82 1.66 -2.13
N PRO A 145 -11.54 2.38 -1.03
CA PRO A 145 -12.54 3.15 -0.29
C PRO A 145 -13.30 4.18 -1.17
N MET A 146 -12.64 4.81 -2.13
CA MET A 146 -13.21 5.78 -3.07
C MET A 146 -13.90 5.15 -4.26
N GLY A 147 -13.86 3.82 -4.43
CA GLY A 147 -14.57 3.11 -5.51
C GLY A 147 -13.81 2.96 -6.82
N TYR A 148 -12.58 3.48 -6.91
CA TYR A 148 -11.69 3.23 -8.04
C TYR A 148 -11.13 1.81 -7.96
N GLU A 149 -10.50 1.39 -9.05
CA GLU A 149 -9.84 0.09 -9.17
C GLU A 149 -8.82 -0.10 -8.03
N GLY A 150 -8.94 -1.21 -7.29
CA GLY A 150 -8.21 -1.46 -6.05
C GLY A 150 -6.69 -1.40 -6.20
N HIS A 151 -6.13 -1.97 -7.27
CA HIS A 151 -4.69 -1.90 -7.51
C HIS A 151 -4.24 -0.46 -7.73
N CYS A 152 -4.98 0.35 -8.49
CA CYS A 152 -4.63 1.74 -8.72
C CYS A 152 -4.81 2.60 -7.47
N GLU A 153 -5.92 2.44 -6.76
CA GLU A 153 -6.23 3.24 -5.58
C GLU A 153 -5.25 2.96 -4.42
N SER A 154 -4.65 1.77 -4.38
CA SER A 154 -3.70 1.37 -3.34
C SER A 154 -2.44 2.23 -3.28
N TYR A 155 -2.03 2.85 -4.39
CA TYR A 155 -0.85 3.72 -4.43
C TYR A 155 -0.91 4.83 -3.37
N ILE A 156 -2.09 5.32 -2.99
CA ILE A 156 -2.26 6.33 -1.95
C ILE A 156 -1.67 5.83 -0.62
N ALA A 157 -2.04 4.62 -0.21
CA ALA A 157 -1.61 4.03 1.05
C ALA A 157 -0.19 3.42 0.95
N SER A 158 0.15 2.77 -0.17
CA SER A 158 1.48 2.20 -0.38
C SER A 158 2.57 3.28 -0.38
N SER A 159 2.30 4.42 -1.03
CA SER A 159 3.24 5.55 -1.07
C SER A 159 3.35 6.26 0.28
N ALA A 160 2.27 6.34 1.05
CA ALA A 160 2.31 6.86 2.42
C ALA A 160 3.19 6.00 3.35
N ASN A 161 3.07 4.68 3.26
CA ASN A 161 3.94 3.77 4.01
C ASN A 161 5.40 3.85 3.54
N TRP A 162 5.63 4.03 2.24
CA TRP A 162 6.96 4.30 1.71
C TRP A 162 7.55 5.58 2.32
N ASP A 163 6.83 6.69 2.30
CA ASP A 163 7.31 7.95 2.87
C ASP A 163 7.54 7.86 4.39
N LEU A 164 6.70 7.12 5.12
CA LEU A 164 6.94 6.85 6.53
C LEU A 164 8.25 6.07 6.74
N ALA A 165 8.46 4.99 5.99
CA ALA A 165 9.69 4.19 6.06
C ALA A 165 10.93 5.07 5.81
N GLN A 166 10.87 5.92 4.78
CA GLN A 166 11.97 6.81 4.43
C GLN A 166 12.21 7.89 5.49
N SER A 167 11.15 8.42 6.12
CA SER A 167 11.23 9.37 7.23
C SER A 167 11.88 8.74 8.47
N LEU A 168 11.54 7.49 8.78
CA LEU A 168 12.14 6.72 9.89
C LEU A 168 13.62 6.42 9.61
N ILE A 169 13.97 6.08 8.37
CA ILE A 169 15.38 5.91 7.95
C ILE A 169 16.17 7.21 8.09
N ALA A 170 15.59 8.35 7.68
CA ALA A 170 16.23 9.64 7.85
C ALA A 170 16.48 9.97 9.33
N ARG A 171 15.59 9.53 10.24
CA ARG A 171 15.71 9.78 11.68
C ARG A 171 16.66 8.82 12.41
N TYR A 172 16.59 7.54 12.10
CA TYR A 172 17.26 6.49 12.89
C TYR A 172 18.44 5.84 12.16
N GLY A 173 18.68 6.20 10.89
CA GLY A 173 19.59 5.49 10.00
C GLY A 173 18.94 4.25 9.38
N THR A 174 19.55 3.70 8.33
CA THR A 174 18.94 2.67 7.48
C THR A 174 18.42 1.45 8.26
N THR A 175 19.27 0.81 9.07
CA THR A 175 18.90 -0.42 9.77
C THR A 175 17.80 -0.16 10.81
N ALA A 176 17.97 0.85 11.67
CA ALA A 176 17.03 1.13 12.73
C ALA A 176 15.72 1.76 12.21
N GLY A 177 15.77 2.52 11.11
CA GLY A 177 14.58 3.09 10.48
C GLY A 177 13.69 2.03 9.84
N TRP A 178 14.28 1.07 9.13
CA TRP A 178 13.53 -0.09 8.65
C TRP A 178 12.96 -0.93 9.81
N ALA A 179 13.76 -1.19 10.85
CA ALA A 179 13.27 -1.91 12.03
C ALA A 179 12.12 -1.18 12.74
N ALA A 180 12.14 0.16 12.79
CA ALA A 180 11.05 0.96 13.32
C ALA A 180 9.78 0.85 12.46
N MET A 181 9.92 0.90 11.13
CA MET A 181 8.79 0.69 10.22
C MET A 181 8.22 -0.72 10.34
N ASP A 182 9.08 -1.75 10.40
CA ASP A 182 8.67 -3.13 10.63
C ASP A 182 7.88 -3.22 11.95
N ALA A 183 8.38 -2.63 13.04
CA ALA A 183 7.69 -2.64 14.33
C ALA A 183 6.29 -2.01 14.27
N ILE A 184 6.15 -0.84 13.63
CA ILE A 184 4.84 -0.18 13.45
C ILE A 184 3.92 -1.04 12.59
N TRP A 185 4.41 -1.51 11.44
CA TRP A 185 3.65 -2.29 10.48
C TRP A 185 3.11 -3.58 11.11
N TYR A 186 3.98 -4.43 11.64
CA TYR A 186 3.60 -5.74 12.18
C TYR A 186 2.68 -5.63 13.42
N LYS A 187 2.86 -4.62 14.29
CA LYS A 187 1.95 -4.36 15.41
C LYS A 187 0.57 -3.87 14.96
N SER A 188 0.48 -3.22 13.81
CA SER A 188 -0.77 -2.63 13.30
C SER A 188 -1.71 -3.63 12.62
N LEU A 189 -1.21 -4.79 12.17
CA LEU A 189 -1.96 -5.71 11.30
C LEU A 189 -3.26 -6.22 11.93
N THR A 190 -3.22 -6.57 13.21
CA THR A 190 -4.40 -7.09 13.91
C THR A 190 -5.54 -6.06 14.04
N PRO A 191 -5.30 -4.85 14.57
CA PRO A 191 -6.35 -3.83 14.72
C PRO A 191 -6.74 -3.11 13.41
N SER A 192 -5.88 -3.10 12.38
CA SER A 192 -6.15 -2.36 11.15
C SER A 192 -7.20 -3.02 10.26
N LYS A 193 -7.98 -2.21 9.53
CA LYS A 193 -8.98 -2.69 8.57
C LYS A 193 -9.00 -1.95 7.24
N SER A 194 -8.71 -0.66 7.21
CA SER A 194 -8.66 0.14 5.98
C SER A 194 -7.59 1.22 6.11
N ALA A 195 -6.94 1.63 5.03
CA ALA A 195 -5.98 2.73 5.10
C ALA A 195 -6.66 4.06 5.45
N TYR A 196 -7.85 4.31 4.91
CA TYR A 196 -8.60 5.56 5.04
C TYR A 196 -10.09 5.36 4.74
N ARG A 197 -10.90 6.41 4.78
CA ARG A 197 -12.35 6.35 4.52
C ARG A 197 -12.85 7.58 3.76
N VAL A 198 -13.94 7.39 3.00
CA VAL A 198 -14.73 8.51 2.46
C VAL A 198 -15.67 9.01 3.56
N VAL A 199 -15.51 10.28 3.94
CA VAL A 199 -16.33 10.94 4.97
C VAL A 199 -17.60 11.53 4.35
N SER A 200 -17.47 12.20 3.21
CA SER A 200 -18.59 12.83 2.49
C SER A 200 -18.26 13.01 1.01
N GLY A 201 -19.28 13.29 0.17
CA GLY A 201 -19.10 13.49 -1.27
C GLY A 201 -19.17 12.21 -2.13
N GLY A 202 -19.15 11.03 -1.50
CA GLY A 202 -19.39 9.74 -2.16
C GLY A 202 -18.18 9.16 -2.89
N LYS A 203 -18.37 7.98 -3.48
CA LYS A 203 -17.37 7.29 -4.31
C LYS A 203 -17.23 7.96 -5.68
N CYS A 204 -16.13 7.69 -6.36
CA CYS A 204 -15.83 8.17 -7.72
C CYS A 204 -15.81 9.69 -7.83
N ASN A 205 -15.39 10.36 -6.76
CA ASN A 205 -15.37 11.80 -6.65
C ASN A 205 -14.02 12.25 -6.06
N PRO A 206 -13.10 12.79 -6.87
CA PRO A 206 -11.83 13.32 -6.36
C PRO A 206 -12.02 14.51 -5.40
N ALA A 207 -13.17 15.18 -5.43
CA ALA A 207 -13.50 16.25 -4.49
C ALA A 207 -14.20 15.74 -3.21
N ALA A 208 -14.33 14.42 -3.03
CA ALA A 208 -14.85 13.84 -1.79
C ALA A 208 -13.96 14.21 -0.60
N THR A 209 -14.59 14.38 0.57
CA THR A 209 -13.83 14.52 1.82
C THR A 209 -13.38 13.14 2.25
N VAL A 210 -12.07 12.94 2.37
CA VAL A 210 -11.43 11.69 2.76
C VAL A 210 -10.50 11.94 3.93
N ASP A 211 -10.46 11.00 4.89
CA ASP A 211 -9.54 11.06 6.04
C ASP A 211 -9.11 9.65 6.50
N GLY A 212 -8.14 9.57 7.40
CA GLY A 212 -7.75 8.34 8.11
C GLY A 212 -8.17 8.31 9.58
N CYS A 213 -9.24 9.02 9.96
CA CYS A 213 -9.65 9.17 11.36
C CYS A 213 -10.50 8.00 11.89
N GLY A 214 -10.82 6.99 11.08
CA GLY A 214 -11.48 5.80 11.60
C GLY A 214 -10.62 5.12 12.66
N ALA A 215 -11.25 4.60 13.72
CA ALA A 215 -10.52 3.93 14.81
C ALA A 215 -9.64 2.76 14.31
N ASN A 216 -10.05 2.10 13.23
CA ASN A 216 -9.32 1.01 12.59
C ASN A 216 -8.61 1.44 11.29
N ASN A 217 -8.50 2.76 11.05
CA ASN A 217 -7.72 3.29 9.94
C ASN A 217 -6.24 3.35 10.28
N TRP A 218 -5.39 3.13 9.27
CA TRP A 218 -3.94 2.98 9.45
C TRP A 218 -3.31 4.14 10.21
N TYR A 219 -3.63 5.39 9.85
CA TYR A 219 -3.10 6.56 10.56
C TYR A 219 -3.35 6.47 12.07
N THR A 220 -4.59 6.19 12.48
CA THR A 220 -4.97 6.11 13.90
C THR A 220 -4.32 4.90 14.59
N VAL A 221 -4.28 3.75 13.91
CA VAL A 221 -3.68 2.51 14.43
C VAL A 221 -2.15 2.62 14.56
N TYR A 222 -1.49 3.34 13.66
CA TYR A 222 -0.04 3.48 13.67
C TYR A 222 0.44 4.30 14.86
N LEU A 223 -0.34 5.30 15.27
CA LEU A 223 -0.05 6.04 16.50
C LEU A 223 -0.05 5.07 17.69
N THR A 224 -1.09 4.24 17.85
CA THR A 224 -1.11 3.25 18.92
C THR A 224 -0.05 2.15 18.78
N ALA A 225 0.36 1.78 17.58
CA ALA A 225 1.41 0.79 17.34
C ALA A 225 2.83 1.34 17.64
N ASP A 226 3.03 2.65 17.42
CA ASP A 226 4.28 3.36 17.69
C ASP A 226 4.47 3.71 19.17
N ASP A 227 3.40 3.70 19.97
CA ASP A 227 3.46 3.81 21.42
C ASP A 227 4.47 2.81 22.03
N ASN A 228 5.32 3.31 22.92
CA ASN A 228 6.48 2.57 23.45
C ASN A 228 6.50 2.44 24.98
N ASP A 229 5.55 3.04 25.69
CA ASP A 229 5.50 3.05 27.16
C ASP A 229 4.09 2.87 27.75
N GLY A 230 3.05 2.74 26.91
CA GLY A 230 1.66 2.59 27.32
C GLY A 230 1.02 3.90 27.82
N ASN A 231 1.71 5.03 27.70
CA ASN A 231 1.25 6.31 28.23
C ASN A 231 0.56 7.15 27.14
N LEU A 232 -0.76 7.04 27.06
CA LEU A 232 -1.56 7.80 26.09
C LEU A 232 -1.48 9.33 26.23
N ALA A 233 -0.85 9.86 27.30
CA ALA A 233 -0.78 11.30 27.58
C ALA A 233 0.46 12.00 27.02
N ASN A 234 1.52 11.29 26.61
CA ASN A 234 2.78 11.89 26.12
C ASN A 234 3.00 11.74 24.60
N GLY A 235 2.05 11.15 23.88
CA GLY A 235 2.15 10.91 22.45
C GLY A 235 3.02 9.70 22.12
N THR A 236 3.55 9.64 20.90
CA THR A 236 4.33 8.50 20.41
C THR A 236 5.64 8.99 19.79
N PRO A 237 6.73 8.18 19.79
CA PRO A 237 8.04 8.60 19.30
C PRO A 237 8.07 9.16 17.88
N ASN A 238 7.16 8.71 17.01
CA ASN A 238 7.09 9.06 15.61
C ASN A 238 5.77 9.69 15.20
N ALA A 239 4.95 10.17 16.15
CA ALA A 239 3.62 10.74 15.87
C ALA A 239 3.66 11.82 14.77
N CYS A 240 4.65 12.72 14.80
CA CYS A 240 4.77 13.75 13.76
C CYS A 240 5.15 13.18 12.38
N ARG A 241 5.97 12.13 12.32
CA ARG A 241 6.45 11.50 11.07
C ARG A 241 5.34 10.67 10.43
N ILE A 242 4.58 9.96 11.27
CA ILE A 242 3.35 9.26 10.86
C ILE A 242 2.35 10.28 10.30
N TRP A 243 2.12 11.39 11.00
CA TRP A 243 1.24 12.44 10.50
C TRP A 243 1.74 13.03 9.18
N ASP A 244 3.03 13.37 9.06
CA ASP A 244 3.60 13.97 7.85
C ASP A 244 3.45 13.09 6.62
N ALA A 245 3.79 11.80 6.75
CA ALA A 245 3.64 10.82 5.68
C ALA A 245 2.16 10.68 5.27
N PHE A 246 1.26 10.43 6.23
CA PHE A 246 -0.16 10.23 5.91
C PHE A 246 -0.84 11.52 5.41
N ASN A 247 -0.43 12.69 5.91
CA ASN A 247 -0.99 13.98 5.50
C ASN A 247 -0.57 14.36 4.08
N ALA A 248 0.67 14.06 3.67
CA ALA A 248 1.11 14.25 2.29
C ALA A 248 0.19 13.51 1.30
N HIS A 249 -0.32 12.35 1.72
CA HIS A 249 -1.24 11.50 0.96
C HIS A 249 -2.73 11.75 1.25
N GLY A 250 -3.06 12.80 2.02
CA GLY A 250 -4.45 13.19 2.30
C GLY A 250 -5.24 12.20 3.15
N ILE A 251 -4.55 11.37 3.94
CA ILE A 251 -5.13 10.29 4.75
C ILE A 251 -4.70 10.34 6.22
N ALA A 252 -4.12 11.47 6.67
CA ALA A 252 -4.00 11.78 8.10
C ALA A 252 -5.21 12.56 8.59
N CYS A 253 -5.27 12.82 9.89
CA CYS A 253 -6.18 13.81 10.41
C CYS A 253 -5.76 14.39 11.77
N GLY A 254 -6.51 15.39 12.21
CA GLY A 254 -6.19 16.16 13.41
C GLY A 254 -5.00 17.11 13.18
N ALA A 255 -4.62 17.80 14.26
CA ALA A 255 -3.47 18.67 14.24
C ALA A 255 -2.17 17.86 14.16
N ARG A 256 -1.18 18.37 13.42
CA ARG A 256 0.15 17.79 13.33
C ARG A 256 0.81 17.74 14.72
N PRO A 257 1.22 16.56 15.23
CA PRO A 257 1.95 16.46 16.48
C PRO A 257 3.32 17.14 16.42
N THR A 258 3.82 17.60 17.57
CA THR A 258 5.20 18.08 17.68
C THR A 258 6.18 16.94 17.42
N CYS A 259 7.23 17.19 16.64
CA CYS A 259 8.29 16.20 16.48
C CYS A 259 9.12 16.10 17.75
N THR A 260 9.22 14.89 18.28
CA THR A 260 10.22 14.54 19.29
C THR A 260 11.59 14.43 18.63
N ALA A 261 12.61 14.83 19.39
CA ALA A 261 14.00 14.85 18.96
C ALA A 261 14.49 13.46 18.60
#